data_AF-A0A662HDH5-F1
#
_entry.id   AF-A0A662HDH5-F1
#
_cell.length_a   1.000
_cell.length_b   1.000
_cell.length_c   1.000
_cell.angle_alpha   90.00
_cell.angle_beta   90.00
_cell.angle_gamma   90.00
#
_symmetry.space_group_name_H-M   'P 1'
#
loop_
_entity.id
_entity.type
_entity.pdbx_description
1 polymer ?
#
loop_
_entity_poly.entity_id
_entity_poly.type
_entity_poly.pdbx_seq_one_letter_code
_entity_poly.pdbx_strand_id
1 'polypeptide(L)'
;MRINVPEPVVKTVDRLKKETGEARWRVIARAILTYAKIHDDLDRRVYYVSKLYNGWAYVKVALQLRKQGVVDEEYVRRQVKLFCKTLDQIQSRLHFKTSHIVAMVWDVLKGANGKKIAQINDELRELAKALLVAQVEG
;
A
#
# COMPACT_ATOMS: atom_id res chain seq x y z
N MET A 1 11.63 24.09 -24.33
CA MET A 1 12.28 22.78 -24.21
C MET A 1 11.92 21.94 -25.45
N ARG A 2 12.90 21.44 -26.20
CA ARG A 2 12.67 20.51 -27.33
C ARG A 2 12.88 19.09 -26.82
N ILE A 3 11.96 18.19 -27.13
CA ILE A 3 12.08 16.75 -26.82
C ILE A 3 12.10 15.98 -28.14
N ASN A 4 13.10 15.12 -28.29
CA ASN A 4 13.19 14.19 -29.42
C ASN A 4 12.45 12.91 -29.02
N VAL A 5 11.47 12.51 -29.83
CA VAL A 5 10.60 11.37 -29.55
C VAL A 5 10.61 10.44 -30.76
N PRO A 6 10.69 9.11 -30.59
CA PRO A 6 10.69 8.16 -31.71
C PRO A 6 9.47 8.33 -32.61
N GLU A 7 9.65 8.12 -33.92
CA GLU A 7 8.59 8.27 -34.94
C GLU A 7 7.28 7.51 -34.61
N PRO A 8 7.30 6.28 -34.06
CA PRO A 8 6.08 5.57 -33.67
C PRO A 8 5.25 6.32 -32.60
N VAL A 9 5.93 6.99 -31.67
CA VAL A 9 5.27 7.78 -30.63
C VAL A 9 4.64 9.03 -31.24
N VAL A 10 5.35 9.69 -32.16
CA VAL A 10 4.81 10.86 -32.88
C VAL A 10 3.53 10.50 -33.64
N LYS A 11 3.54 9.38 -34.37
CA LYS A 11 2.34 8.84 -35.07
C LYS A 11 1.18 8.59 -34.12
N THR A 12 1.47 8.03 -32.95
CA THR A 12 0.46 7.75 -31.92
C THR A 12 -0.14 9.04 -31.36
N VAL A 13 0.70 10.04 -31.03
CA VAL A 13 0.24 11.34 -30.54
C VAL A 13 -0.61 12.05 -31.60
N ASP A 14 -0.22 11.99 -32.87
CA ASP A 14 -0.98 12.60 -33.96
C ASP A 14 -2.33 11.94 -34.23
N ARG A 15 -2.38 10.60 -34.07
CA ARG A 15 -3.64 9.87 -34.10
C ARG A 15 -4.57 10.32 -32.98
N LEU A 16 -4.09 10.31 -31.73
CA LEU A 16 -4.85 10.74 -30.55
C LEU A 16 -5.30 12.20 -30.65
N LYS A 17 -4.43 13.08 -31.18
CA LYS A 17 -4.76 14.49 -31.46
C LYS A 17 -5.99 14.61 -32.37
N LYS A 18 -6.06 13.79 -33.43
CA LYS A 18 -7.21 13.79 -34.36
C LYS A 18 -8.46 13.21 -33.71
N GLU A 19 -8.32 12.11 -32.97
CA GLU A 19 -9.43 11.43 -32.29
C GLU A 19 -10.08 12.30 -31.21
N THR A 20 -9.30 13.07 -30.45
CA THR A 20 -9.83 13.89 -29.34
C THR A 20 -10.03 15.37 -29.68
N GLY A 21 -9.62 15.81 -30.87
CA GLY A 21 -9.70 17.22 -31.28
C GLY A 21 -8.77 18.17 -30.50
N GLU A 22 -7.79 17.63 -29.77
CA GLU A 22 -6.91 18.41 -28.91
C GLU A 22 -5.65 18.89 -29.65
N ALA A 23 -4.95 19.88 -29.09
CA ALA A 23 -3.61 20.24 -29.56
C ALA A 23 -2.58 19.17 -29.15
N ARG A 24 -1.55 18.95 -29.98
CA ARG A 24 -0.49 17.93 -29.76
C ARG A 24 0.13 18.03 -28.36
N TRP A 25 0.40 19.25 -27.90
CA TRP A 25 1.00 19.48 -26.58
C TRP A 25 0.09 19.05 -25.42
N ARG A 26 -1.24 19.16 -25.57
CA ARG A 26 -2.22 18.79 -24.53
C ARG A 26 -2.30 17.26 -24.38
N VAL A 27 -2.28 16.54 -25.49
CA VAL A 27 -2.20 15.06 -25.51
C VAL A 27 -0.94 14.58 -24.79
N ILE A 28 0.21 15.20 -25.10
CA ILE A 28 1.50 14.88 -24.46
C ILE A 28 1.46 15.22 -22.96
N ALA A 29 0.99 16.40 -22.59
CA ALA A 29 0.90 16.82 -21.19
C ALA A 29 0.01 15.87 -20.37
N ARG A 30 -1.15 15.47 -20.92
CA ARG A 30 -2.03 14.48 -20.29
C ARG A 30 -1.30 13.15 -20.07
N ALA A 31 -0.61 12.63 -21.09
CA ALA A 31 0.11 11.36 -20.96
C ALA A 31 1.20 11.42 -19.88
N ILE A 32 1.95 12.53 -19.80
CA ILE A 32 2.96 12.73 -18.75
C ILE A 32 2.32 12.76 -17.36
N LEU A 33 1.24 13.55 -17.19
CA LEU A 33 0.54 13.66 -15.90
C LEU A 33 -0.07 12.33 -15.48
N THR A 34 -0.66 11.57 -16.41
CA THR A 34 -1.20 10.24 -16.15
C THR A 34 -0.10 9.26 -15.74
N TYR A 35 1.04 9.25 -16.44
CA TYR A 35 2.17 8.39 -16.09
C TYR A 35 2.73 8.75 -14.71
N ALA A 36 2.93 10.04 -14.42
CA ALA A 36 3.41 10.51 -13.12
C ALA A 36 2.46 10.09 -11.99
N LYS A 37 1.14 10.25 -12.17
CA LYS A 37 0.12 9.79 -11.21
C LYS A 37 0.23 8.28 -10.95
N ILE A 38 0.35 7.47 -12.01
CA ILE A 38 0.49 6.00 -11.88
C ILE A 38 1.77 5.63 -11.12
N HIS A 39 2.89 6.28 -11.43
CA HIS A 39 4.17 6.03 -10.77
C HIS A 39 4.13 6.39 -9.28
N ASP A 40 3.63 7.58 -8.95
CA ASP A 40 3.48 8.04 -7.55
C ASP A 40 2.54 7.14 -6.74
N ASP A 41 1.44 6.67 -7.35
CA ASP A 41 0.51 5.77 -6.70
C ASP A 41 1.11 4.37 -6.49
N LEU A 42 1.88 3.85 -7.45
CA LEU A 42 2.60 2.58 -7.30
C LEU A 42 3.64 2.66 -6.18
N ASP A 43 4.48 3.69 -6.17
CA ASP A 43 5.49 3.91 -5.13
C ASP A 43 4.84 4.01 -3.74
N ARG A 44 3.72 4.74 -3.64
CA ARG A 44 2.95 4.86 -2.40
C ARG A 44 2.43 3.50 -1.93
N ARG A 45 1.89 2.67 -2.82
CA ARG A 45 1.36 1.34 -2.48
C ARG A 45 2.47 0.40 -2.03
N VAL A 46 3.59 0.36 -2.74
CA VAL A 46 4.79 -0.40 -2.35
C VAL A 46 5.29 0.04 -0.97
N TYR A 47 5.32 1.35 -0.71
CA TYR A 47 5.66 1.89 0.60
C TYR A 47 4.73 1.37 1.72
N TYR A 48 3.41 1.34 1.50
CA TYR A 48 2.48 0.80 2.49
C TYR A 48 2.59 -0.71 2.67
N VAL A 49 2.88 -1.47 1.60
CA VAL A 49 3.17 -2.91 1.70
C VAL A 49 4.41 -3.16 2.58
N SER A 50 5.49 -2.40 2.37
CA SER A 50 6.69 -2.48 3.21
C SER A 50 6.38 -2.15 4.68
N LYS A 51 5.64 -1.08 4.93
CA LYS A 51 5.18 -0.71 6.29
C LYS A 51 4.32 -1.79 6.94
N LEU A 52 3.43 -2.42 6.17
CA LEU A 52 2.53 -3.47 6.64
C LEU A 52 3.33 -4.65 7.19
N TYR A 53 4.26 -5.18 6.40
CA TYR A 53 5.05 -6.35 6.81
C TYR A 53 6.04 -6.02 7.94
N ASN A 54 6.71 -4.87 7.89
CA ASN A 54 7.63 -4.45 8.94
C ASN A 54 6.90 -4.19 10.27
N GLY A 55 5.77 -3.48 10.23
CA GLY A 55 4.95 -3.22 11.41
C GLY A 55 4.46 -4.52 12.07
N TRP A 56 4.01 -5.48 11.27
CA TRP A 56 3.60 -6.78 11.80
C TRP A 56 4.77 -7.60 12.36
N ALA A 57 5.94 -7.54 11.73
CA ALA A 57 7.15 -8.17 12.24
C ALA A 57 7.52 -7.64 13.63
N TYR A 58 7.45 -6.32 13.86
CA TYR A 58 7.70 -5.73 15.18
C TYR A 58 6.70 -6.21 16.24
N VAL A 59 5.42 -6.35 15.90
CA VAL A 59 4.43 -6.92 16.83
C VAL A 59 4.77 -8.37 17.20
N LYS A 60 5.13 -9.21 16.22
CA LYS A 60 5.53 -10.60 16.48
C LYS A 60 6.78 -10.69 17.36
N VAL A 61 7.79 -9.85 17.11
CA VAL A 61 8.99 -9.78 17.94
C VAL A 61 8.64 -9.34 19.36
N ALA A 62 7.82 -8.30 19.53
CA ALA A 62 7.40 -7.83 20.85
C ALA A 62 6.62 -8.90 21.64
N LEU A 63 5.73 -9.64 20.96
CA LEU A 63 5.02 -10.77 21.56
C LEU A 63 5.98 -11.87 22.04
N GLN A 64 7.03 -12.16 21.27
CA GLN A 64 8.04 -13.15 21.63
C GLN A 64 8.91 -12.69 22.80
N LEU A 65 9.38 -11.43 22.78
CA LEU A 65 10.15 -10.84 23.87
C LEU A 65 9.35 -10.78 25.18
N ARG A 66 8.03 -10.53 25.10
CA ARG A 66 7.15 -10.57 26.28
C ARG A 66 7.10 -11.97 26.88
N LYS A 67 7.00 -13.02 26.06
CA LYS A 67 7.04 -14.42 26.53
C LYS A 67 8.35 -14.77 27.22
N GLN A 68 9.45 -14.12 26.83
CA GLN A 68 10.77 -14.29 27.42
C GLN A 68 10.99 -13.40 28.66
N GLY A 69 10.01 -12.57 29.05
CA GLY A 69 10.14 -11.63 30.17
C GLY A 69 11.05 -10.43 29.88
N VAL A 70 11.42 -10.19 28.62
CA VAL A 70 12.35 -9.11 28.23
C VAL A 70 11.65 -7.76 28.11
N VAL A 71 10.36 -7.75 27.77
CA VAL A 71 9.53 -6.54 27.64
C VAL A 71 8.20 -6.73 28.35
N ASP A 72 7.60 -5.62 28.77
CA ASP A 72 6.30 -5.59 29.44
C ASP A 72 5.12 -5.57 28.46
N GLU A 73 3.91 -5.61 29.00
CA GLU A 73 2.68 -5.53 28.22
C GLU A 73 2.49 -4.16 27.55
N GLU A 74 2.97 -3.08 28.18
CA GLU A 74 2.88 -1.73 27.64
C GLU A 74 3.68 -1.59 26.34
N TYR A 75 4.88 -2.16 26.29
CA TYR A 75 5.71 -2.21 25.09
C TYR A 75 4.99 -2.93 23.95
N VAL A 76 4.39 -4.10 24.22
CA VAL A 76 3.62 -4.83 23.19
C VAL A 76 2.42 -4.02 22.73
N ARG A 77 1.68 -3.39 23.65
CA ARG A 77 0.55 -2.53 23.34
C ARG A 77 0.95 -1.35 22.45
N ARG A 78 2.14 -0.77 22.68
CA ARG A 78 2.71 0.30 21.83
C ARG A 78 2.94 -0.18 20.40
N GLN A 79 3.54 -1.36 20.22
CA GLN A 79 3.79 -1.94 18.90
C GLN A 79 2.48 -2.26 18.18
N VAL A 80 1.50 -2.83 18.88
CA VAL A 80 0.14 -3.05 18.34
C VAL A 80 -0.49 -1.75 17.88
N LYS A 81 -0.45 -0.69 18.71
CA LYS A 81 -0.99 0.63 18.35
C LYS A 81 -0.33 1.22 17.10
N LEU A 82 1.00 1.11 16.99
CA LEU A 82 1.74 1.57 15.81
C LEU A 82 1.34 0.78 14.56
N PHE A 83 1.17 -0.53 14.68
CA PHE A 83 0.74 -1.36 13.56
C PHE A 83 -0.71 -1.06 13.13
N CYS A 84 -1.65 -0.92 14.08
CA CYS A 84 -3.02 -0.51 13.78
C CYS A 84 -3.07 0.86 13.08
N LYS A 85 -2.21 1.81 13.47
CA LYS A 85 -2.10 3.10 12.77
C LYS A 85 -1.71 2.93 11.29
N THR A 86 -0.85 1.96 10.96
CA THR A 86 -0.52 1.65 9.56
C THR A 86 -1.75 1.12 8.81
N LEU A 87 -2.53 0.23 9.42
CA LEU A 87 -3.78 -0.26 8.84
C LEU A 87 -4.78 0.89 8.60
N ASP A 88 -4.95 1.78 9.57
CA ASP A 88 -5.82 2.96 9.44
C ASP A 88 -5.35 3.91 8.32
N GLN A 89 -4.03 4.06 8.14
CA GLN A 89 -3.47 4.83 7.02
C GLN A 89 -3.79 4.18 5.67
N ILE A 90 -3.71 2.86 5.57
CA ILE A 90 -4.09 2.12 4.36
C ILE A 90 -5.58 2.33 4.07
N GLN A 91 -6.45 2.20 5.08
CA GLN A 91 -7.89 2.39 4.88
C GLN A 91 -8.26 3.82 4.50
N SER A 92 -7.69 4.82 5.16
CA SER A 92 -8.02 6.23 4.90
C SER A 92 -7.43 6.77 3.60
N ARG A 93 -6.21 6.32 3.22
CA ARG A 93 -5.47 6.90 2.09
C ARG A 93 -5.54 6.08 0.81
N LEU A 94 -5.75 4.77 0.94
CA LEU A 94 -5.82 3.85 -0.19
C LEU A 94 -7.21 3.19 -0.33
N HIS A 95 -8.14 3.51 0.58
CA HIS A 95 -9.53 3.04 0.54
C HIS A 95 -9.72 1.51 0.60
N PHE A 96 -8.74 0.79 1.18
CA PHE A 96 -8.86 -0.64 1.46
C PHE A 96 -9.43 -0.87 2.86
N LYS A 97 -10.47 -1.70 2.97
CA LYS A 97 -11.07 -2.04 4.28
C LYS A 97 -10.09 -2.88 5.11
N THR A 98 -9.64 -2.36 6.26
CA THR A 98 -8.72 -3.03 7.18
C THR A 98 -9.26 -3.17 8.60
N SER A 99 -10.46 -2.67 8.87
CA SER A 99 -11.07 -2.63 10.21
C SER A 99 -11.16 -4.01 10.88
N HIS A 100 -11.40 -5.07 10.12
CA HIS A 100 -11.44 -6.45 10.64
C HIS A 100 -10.05 -6.92 11.09
N ILE A 101 -9.00 -6.58 10.33
CA ILE A 101 -7.60 -6.90 10.68
C ILE A 101 -7.22 -6.17 11.97
N VAL A 102 -7.61 -4.90 12.12
CA VAL A 102 -7.35 -4.12 13.34
C VAL A 102 -7.93 -4.83 14.57
N ALA A 103 -9.16 -5.31 14.51
CA ALA A 103 -9.78 -6.06 15.61
C ALA A 103 -9.00 -7.34 15.95
N MET A 104 -8.62 -8.12 14.92
CA MET A 104 -7.82 -9.34 15.10
C MET A 104 -6.46 -9.07 15.74
N VAL A 105 -5.80 -7.98 15.35
CA VAL A 105 -4.51 -7.56 15.91
C VAL A 105 -4.68 -7.17 17.37
N TRP A 106 -5.71 -6.40 17.74
CA TRP A 106 -5.95 -6.07 19.16
C TRP A 106 -6.18 -7.32 20.03
N ASP A 107 -6.83 -8.34 19.48
CA ASP A 107 -7.08 -9.61 20.17
C ASP A 107 -5.83 -10.45 20.45
N VAL A 108 -4.66 -10.10 19.89
CA VAL A 108 -3.39 -10.76 20.25
C VAL A 108 -2.92 -10.39 21.64
N LEU A 109 -3.31 -9.21 22.17
CA LEU A 109 -2.94 -8.78 23.53
C LEU A 109 -3.56 -9.70 24.59
N LYS A 110 -4.81 -10.14 24.35
CA LYS A 110 -5.57 -11.07 25.20
C LYS A 110 -5.03 -12.51 25.18
N GLY A 111 -4.09 -12.82 24.28
CA GLY A 111 -3.53 -14.16 24.12
C GLY A 111 -3.30 -14.50 22.65
N ALA A 112 -2.05 -14.46 22.24
CA ALA A 112 -1.60 -14.84 20.90
C ALA A 112 -1.33 -16.35 20.83
N ASN A 113 -1.96 -17.03 19.89
CA ASN A 113 -1.67 -18.42 19.56
C ASN A 113 -1.34 -18.56 18.05
N GLY A 114 -0.78 -19.71 17.66
CA GLY A 114 -0.35 -19.95 16.28
C GLY A 114 -1.48 -19.76 15.26
N LYS A 115 -2.70 -20.19 15.60
CA LYS A 115 -3.89 -20.05 14.73
C LYS A 115 -4.24 -18.59 14.45
N LYS A 116 -4.28 -17.74 15.49
CA LYS A 116 -4.53 -16.30 15.34
C LYS A 116 -3.45 -15.62 14.50
N ILE A 117 -2.18 -15.96 14.74
CA ILE A 117 -1.05 -15.40 13.99
C ILE A 117 -1.14 -15.80 12.51
N ALA A 118 -1.47 -17.06 12.21
CA ALA A 118 -1.65 -17.55 10.85
C ALA A 118 -2.80 -16.81 10.14
N GLN A 119 -3.95 -16.67 10.81
CA GLN A 119 -5.10 -15.94 10.26
C GLN A 119 -4.76 -14.48 9.94
N ILE A 120 -4.03 -13.78 10.82
CA ILE A 120 -3.55 -12.43 10.54
C ILE A 120 -2.58 -12.44 9.35
N ASN A 121 -1.64 -13.38 9.26
CA ASN A 121 -0.72 -13.46 8.13
C ASN A 121 -1.45 -13.63 6.79
N ASP A 122 -2.49 -14.46 6.73
CA ASP A 122 -3.29 -14.65 5.53
C ASP A 122 -4.02 -13.36 5.11
N GLU A 123 -4.66 -12.68 6.06
CA GLU A 123 -5.32 -11.39 5.82
C GLU A 123 -4.33 -10.32 5.32
N LEU A 124 -3.14 -10.25 5.92
CA LEU A 124 -2.10 -9.31 5.49
C LEU A 124 -1.56 -9.64 4.09
N ARG A 125 -1.47 -10.94 3.74
CA ARG A 125 -1.07 -11.37 2.40
C ARG A 125 -2.11 -10.95 1.36
N GLU A 126 -3.39 -11.17 1.63
CA GLU A 126 -4.46 -10.78 0.70
C GLU A 126 -4.55 -9.26 0.55
N LEU A 127 -4.39 -8.51 1.65
CA LEU A 127 -4.28 -7.05 1.59
C LEU A 127 -3.08 -6.59 0.73
N ALA A 128 -1.90 -7.18 0.92
CA ALA A 128 -0.73 -6.82 0.13
C ALA A 128 -0.91 -7.11 -1.36
N LYS A 129 -1.51 -8.26 -1.72
CA LYS A 129 -1.87 -8.56 -3.12
C LYS A 129 -2.82 -7.51 -3.67
N ALA A 130 -3.88 -7.18 -2.93
CA ALA A 130 -4.87 -6.20 -3.36
C ALA A 130 -4.23 -4.82 -3.59
N LEU A 131 -3.32 -4.40 -2.71
CA LEU A 131 -2.55 -3.15 -2.85
C LEU A 131 -1.67 -3.13 -4.12
N LEU A 132 -1.09 -4.27 -4.51
CA LEU A 132 -0.21 -4.35 -5.68
C LEU A 132 -0.97 -4.53 -7.00
N VAL A 133 -2.16 -5.13 -6.97
CA VAL A 133 -2.95 -5.45 -8.17
C VAL A 133 -4.01 -4.40 -8.50
N ALA A 134 -4.40 -3.56 -7.54
CA ALA A 134 -5.40 -2.53 -7.77
C ALA A 134 -5.07 -1.69 -9.00
N GLN A 135 -5.98 -1.59 -9.96
CA GLN A 135 -5.77 -0.69 -11.09
C GLN A 135 -5.85 0.76 -10.59
N VAL A 136 -5.07 1.64 -11.20
CA VAL A 136 -5.21 3.08 -11.00
C VAL A 136 -6.48 3.48 -11.74
N GLU A 137 -7.61 3.53 -11.04
CA GLU A 137 -8.79 4.21 -11.59
C GLU A 137 -8.43 5.70 -11.70
N GLY A 138 -8.31 6.14 -12.95
CA GLY A 138 -7.81 7.45 -13.36
C GLY A 138 -8.75 8.58 -13.01
#